data_AF-A0A6V7QV59-F1
#
_entry.id   AF-A0A6V7QV59-F1
#
_cell.length_a   1.000
_cell.length_b   1.000
_cell.length_c   1.000
_cell.angle_alpha   90.00
_cell.angle_beta   90.00
_cell.angle_gamma   90.00
#
_symmetry.space_group_name_H-M   'P 1'
#
loop_
_entity.id
_entity.type
_entity.pdbx_description
1 polymer ?
#
loop_
_entity_poly.entity_id
_entity_poly.type
_entity_poly.pdbx_seq_one_letter_code
_entity_poly.pdbx_strand_id
1 'polypeptide(L)'
;MATTVKNSSSQLSDETLRLIHQNWMRRYDLEYDDEEEEEQRFKIFKATFEEIEKYNTEEEAPLLLLSRYSDLTDAEFFALRSNLQGELPENMRDDVTLRRHRRSESCRKICRMMSL
;
A
#
# COMPACT_ATOMS: atom_id res chain seq x y z
N MET A 1 -3.62 -41.32 -4.97
CA MET A 1 -3.01 -40.26 -4.13
C MET A 1 -3.79 -38.99 -4.42
N ALA A 2 -4.68 -38.60 -3.51
CA ALA A 2 -5.47 -37.38 -3.67
C ALA A 2 -4.71 -36.24 -3.00
N THR A 3 -4.05 -35.40 -3.80
CA THR A 3 -3.48 -34.14 -3.34
C THR A 3 -4.31 -33.04 -3.97
N THR A 4 -5.32 -32.56 -3.26
CA THR A 4 -5.97 -31.29 -3.63
C THR A 4 -5.80 -30.33 -2.46
N VAL A 5 -4.80 -29.49 -2.70
CA VAL A 5 -4.40 -28.27 -2.04
C VAL A 5 -5.53 -27.61 -1.26
N LYS A 6 -5.28 -27.41 0.04
CA LYS A 6 -6.04 -26.51 0.88
C LYS A 6 -5.98 -25.12 0.27
N ASN A 7 -7.08 -24.69 -0.34
CA ASN A 7 -7.31 -23.30 -0.74
C ASN A 7 -7.25 -22.43 0.53
N SER A 8 -6.05 -21.98 0.86
CA SER A 8 -5.78 -21.07 1.96
C SER A 8 -5.92 -19.67 1.37
N SER A 9 -7.10 -19.11 1.58
CA SER A 9 -7.46 -17.69 1.45
C SER A 9 -6.26 -16.74 1.21
N SER A 10 -5.98 -16.56 -0.08
CA SER A 10 -5.48 -15.34 -0.74
C SER A 10 -4.34 -14.57 -0.09
N GLN A 11 -3.10 -15.04 -0.25
CA GLN A 11 -1.93 -14.15 -0.28
C GLN A 11 -1.22 -14.39 -1.61
N LEU A 12 -1.14 -13.35 -2.46
CA LEU A 12 -0.46 -13.44 -3.75
C LEU A 12 1.02 -13.78 -3.52
N SER A 13 1.62 -14.58 -4.40
CA SER A 13 3.05 -14.87 -4.31
C SER A 13 3.88 -13.60 -4.56
N ASP A 14 5.08 -13.55 -3.99
CA ASP A 14 6.00 -12.42 -4.16
C ASP A 14 6.32 -12.17 -5.65
N GLU A 15 6.41 -13.24 -6.44
CA GLU A 15 6.61 -13.21 -7.88
C GLU A 15 5.44 -12.55 -8.60
N THR A 16 4.21 -12.81 -8.17
CA THR A 16 3.02 -12.17 -8.72
C THR A 16 3.00 -10.68 -8.34
N LEU A 17 3.34 -10.37 -7.09
CA LEU A 17 3.41 -8.99 -6.61
C LEU A 17 4.50 -8.19 -7.31
N ARG A 18 5.65 -8.81 -7.66
CA ARG A 18 6.70 -8.17 -8.47
C ARG A 18 6.21 -7.82 -9.86
N LEU A 19 5.44 -8.69 -10.51
CA LEU A 19 4.82 -8.37 -11.80
C LEU A 19 3.81 -7.22 -11.70
N ILE A 20 3.04 -7.17 -10.61
CA ILE A 20 2.12 -6.05 -10.34
C ILE A 20 2.91 -4.76 -10.11
N HIS A 21 4.00 -4.82 -9.33
CA HIS A 21 4.90 -3.68 -9.07
C HIS A 21 5.49 -3.13 -10.38
N GLN A 22 6.01 -4.00 -11.26
CA GLN A 22 6.54 -3.60 -12.56
C GLN A 22 5.47 -2.97 -13.47
N ASN A 23 4.25 -3.50 -13.47
CA ASN A 23 3.14 -2.91 -14.22
C ASN A 23 2.72 -1.55 -13.66
N TRP A 24 2.73 -1.40 -12.33
CA TRP A 24 2.47 -0.15 -11.64
C TRP A 24 3.56 0.90 -11.93
N MET A 25 4.84 0.52 -11.87
CA MET A 25 5.97 1.38 -12.27
C MET A 25 5.80 1.89 -13.69
N ARG A 26 5.52 0.99 -14.64
CA ARG A 26 5.29 1.36 -16.04
C ARG A 26 4.08 2.29 -16.22
N ARG A 27 3.03 2.13 -15.41
CA ARG A 27 1.84 3.00 -15.46
C ARG A 27 2.15 4.43 -15.03
N TYR A 28 3.10 4.62 -14.11
CA TYR A 28 3.43 5.92 -13.54
C TYR A 28 4.75 6.50 -14.05
N ASP A 29 5.40 5.82 -15.00
CA ASP A 29 6.73 6.12 -15.54
C ASP A 29 7.79 6.24 -14.44
N LEU A 30 7.82 5.24 -13.54
CA LEU A 30 8.82 5.11 -12.48
C LEU A 30 9.92 4.13 -12.88
N GLU A 31 11.15 4.51 -12.61
CA GLU A 31 12.37 3.73 -12.78
C GLU A 31 13.27 4.02 -11.57
N TYR A 32 13.87 2.99 -10.99
CA TYR A 32 14.81 3.11 -9.87
C TYR A 32 16.23 3.03 -10.37
N ASP A 33 17.16 3.68 -9.68
CA ASP A 33 18.54 3.80 -10.13
C ASP A 33 19.33 2.48 -9.95
N ASP A 34 18.96 1.67 -8.96
CA ASP A 34 19.61 0.40 -8.65
C ASP A 34 18.66 -0.68 -8.12
N GLU A 35 19.13 -1.93 -8.15
CA GLU A 35 18.36 -3.11 -7.71
C GLU A 35 18.10 -3.11 -6.19
N GLU A 36 18.96 -2.47 -5.39
CA GLU A 36 18.78 -2.39 -3.94
C GLU A 36 17.65 -1.44 -3.58
N GLU A 37 17.55 -0.29 -4.24
CA GLU A 37 16.44 0.64 -4.15
C GLU A 37 15.15 -0.02 -4.64
N GLU A 38 15.17 -0.70 -5.79
CA GLU A 38 13.98 -1.41 -6.30
C GLU A 38 13.47 -2.42 -5.27
N GLU A 39 14.36 -3.18 -4.62
CA GLU A 39 13.98 -4.15 -3.59
C GLU A 39 13.40 -3.48 -2.33
N GLN A 40 13.97 -2.35 -1.91
CA GLN A 40 13.44 -1.58 -0.78
C GLN A 40 12.05 -1.01 -1.10
N ARG A 41 11.88 -0.43 -2.30
CA ARG A 41 10.62 0.14 -2.77
C ARG A 41 9.56 -0.93 -2.98
N PHE A 42 9.94 -2.10 -3.49
CA PHE A 42 9.05 -3.26 -3.62
C PHE A 42 8.49 -3.71 -2.26
N LYS A 43 9.29 -3.72 -1.19
CA LYS A 43 8.79 -4.07 0.16
C LYS A 43 7.73 -3.10 0.66
N ILE A 44 7.93 -1.79 0.41
CA ILE A 44 6.95 -0.77 0.77
C ILE A 44 5.68 -0.94 -0.07
N PHE A 45 5.84 -1.09 -1.38
CA PHE A 45 4.74 -1.33 -2.32
C PHE A 45 3.91 -2.54 -1.92
N LYS A 46 4.55 -3.66 -1.59
CA LYS A 46 3.88 -4.89 -1.14
C LYS A 46 3.03 -4.64 0.11
N ALA A 47 3.58 -3.97 1.12
CA ALA A 47 2.83 -3.65 2.33
C ALA A 47 1.63 -2.74 2.03
N THR A 48 1.80 -1.75 1.16
CA THR A 48 0.72 -0.87 0.70
C THR A 48 -0.37 -1.65 -0.05
N PHE A 49 0.01 -2.57 -0.94
CA PHE A 49 -0.93 -3.41 -1.69
C PHE A 49 -1.78 -4.28 -0.77
N GLU A 50 -1.16 -4.96 0.19
CA GLU A 50 -1.86 -5.79 1.17
C GLU A 50 -2.84 -4.97 2.03
N GLU A 51 -2.48 -3.75 2.40
CA GLU A 51 -3.38 -2.85 3.14
C GLU A 51 -4.56 -2.38 2.29
N ILE A 52 -4.34 -2.07 1.00
CA ILE A 52 -5.41 -1.69 0.06
C ILE A 52 -6.37 -2.87 -0.15
N GLU A 53 -5.86 -4.08 -0.37
CA GLU A 53 -6.68 -5.29 -0.51
C GLU A 53 -7.53 -5.52 0.74
N LYS A 54 -6.93 -5.38 1.93
CA LYS A 54 -7.64 -5.50 3.20
C LYS A 54 -8.73 -4.43 3.33
N TYR A 55 -8.39 -3.17 3.07
CA TYR A 55 -9.32 -2.06 3.12
C TYR A 55 -10.51 -2.27 2.17
N ASN A 56 -10.23 -2.64 0.92
CA ASN A 56 -11.25 -2.88 -0.10
C ASN A 56 -12.12 -4.11 0.20
N THR A 57 -11.65 -5.02 1.05
CA THR A 57 -12.43 -6.17 1.52
C THR A 57 -13.30 -5.83 2.73
N GLU A 58 -12.81 -4.97 3.63
CA GLU A 58 -13.48 -4.63 4.89
C GLU A 58 -14.47 -3.46 4.77
N GLU A 59 -14.25 -2.53 3.82
CA GLU A 59 -14.99 -1.27 3.73
C GLU A 59 -15.91 -1.26 2.50
N GLU A 60 -17.13 -0.73 2.63
CA GLU A 60 -18.10 -0.70 1.53
C GLU A 60 -17.77 0.37 0.45
N ALA A 61 -17.11 1.47 0.82
CA ALA A 61 -16.62 2.52 -0.09
C ALA A 61 -15.88 3.65 0.67
N PRO A 62 -15.01 4.43 0.01
CA PRO A 62 -14.59 4.34 -1.39
C PRO A 62 -13.44 3.34 -1.59
N LEU A 63 -13.45 2.59 -2.70
CA LEU A 63 -12.35 1.69 -3.07
C LEU A 63 -11.04 2.49 -3.24
N LEU A 64 -9.96 1.96 -2.67
CA LEU A 64 -8.62 2.50 -2.81
C LEU A 64 -7.90 1.81 -3.96
N LEU A 65 -7.16 2.60 -4.74
CA LEU A 65 -6.33 2.11 -5.83
C LEU A 65 -4.85 2.41 -5.56
N LEU A 66 -3.98 1.66 -6.25
CA LEU A 66 -2.56 1.96 -6.29
C LEU A 66 -2.31 3.27 -7.03
N SER A 67 -1.69 4.20 -6.33
CA SER A 67 -1.36 5.54 -6.79
C SER A 67 0.16 5.65 -7.03
N ARG A 68 0.62 6.76 -7.61
CA ARG A 68 2.05 7.06 -7.82
C ARG A 68 2.87 7.03 -6.52
N TYR A 69 2.23 7.15 -5.35
CA TYR A 69 2.92 7.23 -4.05
C TYR A 69 2.81 5.94 -3.21
N SER A 70 2.44 4.81 -3.85
CA SER A 70 2.23 3.53 -3.17
C SER A 70 3.52 2.82 -2.72
N ASP A 71 4.68 3.26 -3.22
CA ASP A 71 6.03 2.84 -2.82
C ASP A 71 6.67 3.76 -1.75
N LEU A 72 5.94 4.77 -1.27
CA LEU A 72 6.43 5.72 -0.28
C LEU A 72 6.00 5.38 1.13
N THR A 73 6.91 5.55 2.08
CA THR A 73 6.59 5.53 3.51
C THR A 73 5.71 6.72 3.90
N ASP A 74 5.07 6.64 5.07
CA ASP A 74 4.27 7.77 5.59
C ASP A 74 5.10 9.04 5.73
N ALA A 75 6.35 8.91 6.23
CA ALA A 75 7.25 10.03 6.44
C ALA A 75 7.61 10.71 5.11
N GLU A 76 7.99 9.94 4.10
CA GLU A 76 8.29 10.45 2.75
C GLU A 76 7.06 11.12 2.12
N PHE A 77 5.89 10.47 2.21
CA PHE A 77 4.65 11.02 1.68
C PHE A 77 4.29 12.37 2.31
N PHE A 78 4.38 12.48 3.64
CA PHE A 78 4.09 13.73 4.34
C PHE A 78 5.13 14.82 4.07
N ALA A 79 6.41 14.46 3.90
CA ALA A 79 7.46 15.39 3.49
C ALA A 79 7.21 15.96 2.09
N LEU A 80 6.79 15.13 1.14
CA LEU A 80 6.37 15.58 -0.20
C LEU A 80 5.14 16.47 -0.12
N ARG A 81 4.12 16.06 0.64
CA ARG A 81 2.89 16.83 0.80
C ARG A 81 3.13 18.18 1.46
N SER A 82 4.01 18.27 2.46
CA SER A 82 4.32 19.55 3.12
C SER A 82 4.97 20.55 2.18
N ASN A 83 5.63 20.08 1.13
CA ASN A 83 6.25 20.92 0.10
C ASN A 83 5.24 21.41 -0.95
N LEU A 84 4.05 20.81 -1.02
CA LEU A 84 2.97 21.27 -1.89
C LEU A 84 2.20 22.42 -1.19
N GLN A 85 2.31 23.62 -1.74
CA GLN A 85 1.48 24.76 -1.34
C GLN A 85 0.15 24.69 -2.11
N GLY A 86 -0.98 24.55 -1.40
CA GLY A 86 -2.32 24.65 -2.00
C GLY A 86 -3.18 23.40 -1.86
N GLU A 87 -4.15 23.26 -2.78
CA GLU A 87 -5.09 22.14 -2.80
C GLU A 87 -4.39 20.82 -3.16
N LEU A 88 -4.85 19.72 -2.54
CA LEU A 88 -4.27 18.41 -2.78
C LEU A 88 -4.53 17.97 -4.22
N PRO A 89 -3.47 17.55 -4.96
CA PRO A 89 -3.67 16.99 -6.28
C PRO A 89 -4.50 15.71 -6.17
N GLU A 90 -5.34 15.47 -7.15
CA GLU A 90 -6.33 14.39 -7.14
C GLU A 90 -5.68 13.01 -6.95
N ASN A 91 -4.50 12.82 -7.55
CA ASN A 91 -3.70 11.60 -7.44
C ASN A 91 -3.15 11.32 -6.03
N MET A 92 -3.28 12.22 -5.05
CA MET A 92 -2.88 11.98 -3.65
C MET A 92 -4.05 11.55 -2.75
N ARG A 93 -5.30 11.56 -3.23
CA ARG A 93 -6.47 11.35 -2.37
C ARG A 93 -6.54 9.94 -1.77
N ASP A 94 -6.28 8.92 -2.58
CA ASP A 94 -6.31 7.52 -2.14
C ASP A 94 -5.20 7.25 -1.13
N ASP A 95 -4.00 7.77 -1.38
CA ASP A 95 -2.86 7.70 -0.47
C ASP A 95 -3.10 8.37 0.90
N VAL A 96 -3.78 9.52 0.91
CA VAL A 96 -4.16 10.19 2.16
C VAL A 96 -5.19 9.34 2.92
N THR A 97 -6.13 8.73 2.21
CA THR A 97 -7.18 7.90 2.81
C THR A 97 -6.61 6.63 3.42
N LEU A 98 -5.74 5.92 2.68
CA LEU A 98 -5.03 4.74 3.16
C LEU A 98 -4.23 5.04 4.44
N ARG A 99 -3.44 6.12 4.44
CA ARG A 99 -2.59 6.48 5.59
C ARG A 99 -3.39 6.92 6.81
N ARG A 100 -4.56 7.53 6.62
CA ARG A 100 -5.52 7.78 7.72
C ARG A 100 -6.05 6.46 8.30
N HIS A 101 -6.38 5.50 7.44
CA HIS A 101 -6.81 4.18 7.89
C HIS A 101 -5.70 3.46 8.67
N ARG A 102 -4.44 3.47 8.17
CA ARG A 102 -3.26 2.94 8.87
C ARG A 102 -3.10 3.52 10.29
N ARG A 103 -3.26 4.85 10.42
CA ARG A 103 -3.20 5.53 11.74
C ARG A 103 -4.38 5.16 12.64
N SER A 104 -5.60 5.05 12.09
CA SER A 104 -6.80 4.65 12.84
C SER A 104 -6.68 3.23 13.38
N GLU A 105 -6.25 2.28 12.55
CA GLU A 105 -5.98 0.88 12.96
C GLU A 105 -4.94 0.81 14.08
N SER A 106 -3.85 1.57 13.95
CA SER A 106 -2.84 1.67 15.00
C SER A 106 -3.43 2.21 16.31
N CYS A 107 -4.23 3.28 16.24
CA CYS A 107 -4.91 3.85 17.41
C CYS A 107 -5.91 2.87 18.05
N ARG A 108 -6.69 2.15 17.24
CA ARG A 108 -7.62 1.10 17.70
C ARG A 108 -6.87 -0.02 18.41
N LYS A 109 -5.74 -0.48 17.87
CA LYS A 109 -4.88 -1.50 18.50
C LYS A 109 -4.32 -1.00 19.83
N ILE A 110 -3.82 0.24 19.89
CA ILE A 110 -3.29 0.84 21.12
C ILE A 110 -4.39 0.93 22.20
N CYS A 111 -5.57 1.46 21.88
CA CYS A 111 -6.68 1.55 22.84
C CYS A 111 -7.14 0.17 23.34
N ARG A 112 -7.15 -0.84 22.47
CA ARG A 112 -7.50 -2.22 22.85
C ARG A 112 -6.44 -2.87 23.73
N MET A 113 -5.16 -2.54 23.54
CA MET A 113 -4.04 -3.03 24.34
C MET A 113 -3.92 -2.32 25.70
N MET A 114 -4.38 -1.07 25.82
CA MET A 114 -4.45 -0.34 27.09
C MET A 114 -5.69 -0.69 27.95
N SER A 115 -6.58 -1.54 27.45
CA SER A 115 -7.79 -1.99 28.14
C SER A 115 -7.70 -3.43 28.71
N LEU A 116 -6.50 -4.03 28.69
CA LEU A 116 -6.17 -5.35 29.25
C LEU A 116 -5.24 -5.23 30.45
#